data_AF-H5WYN2-F1
#
_entry.id   AF-H5WYN2-F1
#
_cell.length_a   1.000
_cell.length_b   1.000
_cell.length_c   1.000
_cell.angle_alpha   90.00
_cell.angle_beta   90.00
_cell.angle_gamma   90.00
#
_symmetry.space_group_name_H-M   'P 1'
#
loop_
_entity.id
_entity.type
_entity.pdbx_description
1 polymer ?
#
loop_
_entity_poly.entity_id
_entity_poly.type
_entity_poly.pdbx_seq_one_letter_code
_entity_poly.pdbx_strand_id
1 'polypeptide(L)'
;MTHHTPVPRGRGRPRDPDTDRAILRAAFELFLERGVDGASMERIARRAGVGKLTVYRRWSSKEELLAQAVASVVEEREWPSNADIETGSPSEILERVLPESAKLAASREFRALVSRIYGSAVSHPDLLAAYWRHYLLPRREATKALLRRAQEDGTIAADADLDVLIDMLAGAVTYRMLQPDPPDAVEMRRYLETLHRQVGLLPQPPEATGR
;
A
#
# COMPACT_ATOMS: atom_id res chain seq x y z
N MET A 1 -22.62 29.20 -52.94
CA MET A 1 -22.54 29.29 -51.46
C MET A 1 -21.88 28.02 -50.95
N THR A 2 -20.56 28.06 -50.76
CA THR A 2 -19.77 26.93 -50.27
C THR A 2 -19.82 26.92 -48.75
N HIS A 3 -20.53 25.94 -48.17
CA HIS A 3 -20.54 25.72 -46.73
C HIS A 3 -19.20 25.17 -46.27
N HIS A 4 -18.49 25.93 -45.44
CA HIS A 4 -17.31 25.50 -44.72
C HIS A 4 -17.76 24.83 -43.41
N THR A 5 -17.73 23.50 -43.36
CA THR A 5 -18.03 22.74 -42.13
C THR A 5 -16.83 22.84 -41.18
N PRO A 6 -17.00 23.32 -39.94
CA PRO A 6 -15.89 23.41 -38.99
C PRO A 6 -15.51 22.01 -38.47
N VAL A 7 -14.22 21.70 -38.54
CA VAL A 7 -13.62 20.47 -37.98
C VAL A 7 -13.77 20.49 -36.45
N PRO A 8 -14.25 19.42 -35.80
CA PRO A 8 -14.33 19.36 -34.35
C PRO A 8 -12.92 19.46 -33.76
N ARG A 9 -12.69 20.44 -32.88
CA ARG A 9 -11.45 20.55 -32.11
C ARG A 9 -11.29 19.30 -31.24
N GLY A 10 -10.27 18.51 -31.56
CA GLY A 10 -10.04 17.18 -30.99
C GLY A 10 -10.00 17.14 -29.46
N ARG A 11 -10.49 16.03 -28.93
CA ARG A 11 -10.29 15.58 -27.54
C ARG A 11 -8.80 15.76 -27.17
N GLY A 12 -8.54 16.44 -26.05
CA GLY A 12 -7.19 16.81 -25.62
C GLY A 12 -6.20 15.63 -25.65
N ARG A 13 -4.92 15.94 -25.87
CA ARG A 13 -3.81 14.98 -25.94
C ARG A 13 -3.93 13.94 -24.81
N PRO A 14 -3.78 12.63 -25.11
CA PRO A 14 -3.84 11.56 -24.12
C PRO A 14 -2.99 11.88 -22.88
N ARG A 15 -3.46 11.43 -21.72
CA ARG A 15 -2.73 11.57 -20.45
C ARG A 15 -1.34 10.98 -20.61
N ASP A 16 -0.31 11.82 -20.47
CA ASP A 16 1.08 11.35 -20.46
C ASP A 16 1.40 10.67 -19.10
N PRO A 17 1.67 9.34 -19.08
CA PRO A 17 2.00 8.60 -17.88
C PRO A 17 3.33 9.04 -17.24
N ASP A 18 4.28 9.54 -18.03
CA ASP A 18 5.56 10.05 -17.51
C ASP A 18 5.34 11.27 -16.63
N THR A 19 4.46 12.16 -17.07
CA THR A 19 4.06 13.32 -16.29
C THR A 19 3.36 12.90 -14.98
N ASP A 20 2.52 11.86 -14.99
CA ASP A 20 1.85 11.39 -13.76
C ASP A 20 2.86 10.85 -12.75
N ARG A 21 3.79 10.00 -13.20
CA ARG A 21 4.88 9.48 -12.37
C ARG A 21 5.75 10.59 -11.77
N ALA A 22 6.08 11.61 -12.55
CA ALA A 22 6.86 12.74 -12.06
C ALA A 22 6.14 13.52 -10.95
N ILE A 23 4.82 13.72 -11.09
CA ILE A 23 4.01 14.42 -10.10
C ILE A 23 3.85 13.59 -8.82
N LEU A 24 3.57 12.29 -8.94
CA LEU A 24 3.44 11.38 -7.79
C LEU A 24 4.76 11.27 -7.01
N ARG A 25 5.90 11.13 -7.71
CA ARG A 25 7.22 11.13 -7.08
C ARG A 25 7.50 12.43 -6.33
N ALA A 26 7.27 13.58 -6.97
CA ALA A 26 7.44 14.88 -6.35
C ALA A 26 6.55 15.09 -5.11
N ALA A 27 5.31 14.59 -5.15
CA ALA A 27 4.37 14.60 -4.05
C ALA A 27 4.87 13.74 -2.87
N PHE A 28 5.34 12.53 -3.16
CA PHE A 28 5.87 11.60 -2.17
C PHE A 28 7.09 12.16 -1.46
N GLU A 29 8.08 12.68 -2.21
CA GLU A 29 9.30 13.28 -1.65
C GLU A 29 8.96 14.48 -0.74
N LEU A 30 8.09 15.39 -1.20
CA LEU A 30 7.65 16.53 -0.40
C LEU A 30 6.95 16.10 0.89
N PHE A 31 6.13 15.05 0.82
CA PHE A 31 5.44 14.51 1.99
C PHE A 31 6.44 13.93 2.99
N LEU A 32 7.41 13.13 2.55
CA LEU A 32 8.45 12.59 3.43
C LEU A 32 9.30 13.69 4.06
N GLU A 33 9.71 14.70 3.29
CA GLU A 33 10.53 15.81 3.76
C GLU A 33 9.79 16.70 4.76
N ARG A 34 8.54 17.10 4.43
CA ARG A 34 7.89 18.26 5.07
C ARG A 34 6.49 17.97 5.62
N GLY A 35 5.96 16.78 5.39
CA GLY A 35 4.62 16.38 5.83
C GLY A 35 3.50 17.07 5.06
N VAL A 36 2.28 16.88 5.55
CA VAL A 36 1.05 17.34 4.88
C VAL A 36 1.04 18.86 4.74
N ASP A 37 1.35 19.59 5.81
CA ASP A 37 1.37 21.06 5.83
C ASP A 37 2.52 21.66 5.00
N GLY A 38 3.61 20.89 4.89
CA GLY A 38 4.75 21.24 4.07
C GLY A 38 4.52 21.04 2.57
N ALA A 39 3.49 20.29 2.18
CA ALA A 39 3.12 20.05 0.80
C ALA A 39 2.02 21.03 0.34
N SER A 40 2.08 21.41 -0.95
CA SER A 40 0.99 22.13 -1.63
C SER A 40 0.98 21.73 -3.10
N MET A 41 -0.17 21.85 -3.76
CA MET A 41 -0.29 21.54 -5.19
C MET A 41 0.72 22.34 -6.04
N GLU A 42 1.00 23.58 -5.67
CA GLU A 42 1.98 24.45 -6.33
C GLU A 42 3.42 24.02 -6.06
N ARG A 43 3.75 23.63 -4.83
CA ARG A 43 5.07 23.11 -4.48
C ARG A 43 5.34 21.81 -5.24
N ILE A 44 4.33 20.94 -5.32
CA ILE A 44 4.40 19.68 -6.05
C ILE A 44 4.56 19.94 -7.56
N ALA A 45 3.74 20.81 -8.15
CA ALA A 45 3.85 21.18 -9.56
C ALA A 45 5.25 21.70 -9.90
N ARG A 46 5.78 22.61 -9.07
CA ARG A 46 7.13 23.16 -9.24
C ARG A 46 8.22 22.08 -9.12
N ARG A 47 8.11 21.19 -8.14
CA ARG A 47 9.05 20.07 -7.93
C ARG A 47 9.04 19.10 -9.13
N ALA A 48 7.87 18.82 -9.67
CA ALA A 48 7.69 17.94 -10.83
C ALA A 48 8.02 18.60 -12.17
N GLY A 49 8.32 19.90 -12.21
CA GLY A 49 8.60 20.63 -13.45
C GLY A 49 7.36 20.83 -14.35
N VAL A 50 6.16 20.82 -13.78
CA VAL A 50 4.90 20.92 -14.53
C VAL A 50 4.11 22.19 -14.16
N GLY A 51 3.22 22.62 -15.06
CA GLY A 51 2.30 23.73 -14.78
C GLY A 51 1.25 23.36 -13.71
N LYS A 52 0.86 24.34 -12.88
CA LYS A 52 -0.18 24.17 -11.84
C LYS A 52 -1.47 23.54 -12.37
N LEU A 53 -1.98 24.03 -13.50
CA LEU A 53 -3.21 23.52 -14.13
C LEU A 53 -3.11 22.04 -14.51
N THR A 54 -1.91 21.52 -14.79
CA THR A 54 -1.70 20.09 -15.07
C THR A 54 -2.01 19.24 -13.84
N VAL A 55 -1.58 19.66 -12.65
CA VAL A 55 -1.82 18.94 -11.40
C VAL A 55 -3.31 19.01 -11.02
N TYR A 56 -3.91 20.21 -11.03
CA TYR A 56 -5.33 20.39 -10.66
C TYR A 56 -6.32 19.70 -11.61
N ARG A 57 -5.95 19.47 -12.88
CA ARG A 57 -6.77 18.69 -13.82
C ARG A 57 -6.78 17.19 -13.48
N ARG A 58 -5.76 16.72 -12.75
CA ARG A 58 -5.51 15.30 -12.48
C ARG A 58 -5.93 14.89 -11.07
N TRP A 59 -5.70 15.76 -10.08
CA TRP A 59 -6.08 15.52 -8.69
C TRP A 59 -6.94 16.66 -8.16
N SER A 60 -8.03 16.30 -7.50
CA SER A 60 -9.01 17.22 -6.92
C SER A 60 -8.52 17.89 -5.65
N SER A 61 -7.62 17.24 -4.90
CA SER A 61 -7.01 17.80 -3.69
C SER A 61 -5.56 17.37 -3.52
N LYS A 62 -4.87 18.03 -2.60
CA LYS A 62 -3.51 17.67 -2.19
C LYS A 62 -3.51 16.29 -1.52
N GLU A 63 -4.51 16.01 -0.70
CA GLU A 63 -4.66 14.77 0.07
C GLU A 63 -4.87 13.57 -0.86
N GLU A 64 -5.68 13.71 -1.91
CA GLU A 64 -5.81 12.69 -2.96
C GLU A 64 -4.48 12.41 -3.66
N LEU A 65 -3.76 13.48 -4.01
CA LEU A 65 -2.47 13.35 -4.67
C LEU A 65 -1.43 12.70 -3.76
N LEU A 66 -1.36 13.09 -2.49
CA LEU A 66 -0.45 12.49 -1.51
C LEU A 66 -0.77 11.01 -1.27
N ALA A 67 -2.05 10.65 -1.13
CA ALA A 67 -2.45 9.25 -0.94
C ALA A 67 -2.12 8.38 -2.16
N GLN A 68 -2.38 8.87 -3.37
CA GLN A 68 -1.99 8.16 -4.60
C GLN A 68 -0.48 8.10 -4.78
N ALA A 69 0.26 9.14 -4.37
CA ALA A 69 1.72 9.12 -4.40
C ALA A 69 2.26 8.01 -3.49
N VAL A 70 1.71 7.89 -2.29
CA VAL A 70 2.02 6.79 -1.37
C VAL A 70 1.65 5.43 -1.98
N ALA A 71 0.47 5.30 -2.58
CA ALA A 71 0.06 4.07 -3.24
C ALA A 71 1.04 3.67 -4.34
N SER A 72 1.43 4.61 -5.20
CA SER A 72 2.31 4.33 -6.34
C SER A 72 3.70 3.81 -5.96
N VAL A 73 4.30 4.32 -4.87
CA VAL A 73 5.63 3.88 -4.42
C VAL A 73 5.62 2.48 -3.84
N VAL A 74 4.48 2.06 -3.27
CA VAL A 74 4.38 0.77 -2.58
C VAL A 74 3.70 -0.30 -3.44
N GLU A 75 2.89 0.09 -4.44
CA GLU A 75 2.36 -0.80 -5.48
C GLU A 75 3.43 -1.37 -6.41
N GLU A 76 4.61 -0.73 -6.51
CA GLU A 76 5.77 -1.30 -7.23
C GLU A 76 6.29 -2.62 -6.62
N ARG A 77 5.68 -3.12 -5.52
CA ARG A 77 6.05 -4.37 -4.85
C ARG A 77 4.93 -5.40 -4.94
N GLU A 78 5.25 -6.54 -5.54
CA GLU A 78 4.35 -7.63 -5.94
C GLU A 78 3.50 -8.15 -4.78
N TRP A 79 2.26 -7.67 -4.67
CA TRP A 79 1.20 -8.41 -3.97
C TRP A 79 0.66 -9.49 -4.91
N PRO A 80 0.27 -10.68 -4.41
CA PRO A 80 -0.31 -11.73 -5.23
C PRO A 80 -1.51 -11.20 -6.03
N SER A 81 -1.57 -11.55 -7.31
CA SER A 81 -2.74 -11.23 -8.12
C SER A 81 -3.95 -12.05 -7.65
N ASN A 82 -5.16 -11.60 -7.99
CA ASN A 82 -6.37 -12.39 -7.71
C ASN A 82 -6.29 -13.80 -8.29
N ALA A 83 -5.69 -13.95 -9.48
CA ALA A 83 -5.49 -15.25 -10.11
C ALA A 83 -4.53 -16.16 -9.30
N ASP A 84 -3.48 -15.58 -8.71
CA ASP A 84 -2.58 -16.32 -7.81
C ASP A 84 -3.33 -16.81 -6.58
N ILE A 85 -4.20 -15.96 -6.01
CA ILE A 85 -4.99 -16.27 -4.81
C ILE A 85 -6.04 -17.34 -5.08
N GLU A 86 -6.71 -17.30 -6.23
CA GLU A 86 -7.75 -18.27 -6.61
C GLU A 86 -7.19 -19.69 -6.76
N THR A 87 -5.98 -19.81 -7.30
CA THR A 87 -5.42 -21.11 -7.72
C THR A 87 -4.33 -21.65 -6.79
N GLY A 88 -3.65 -20.80 -6.03
CA GLY A 88 -2.56 -21.20 -5.14
C GLY A 88 -3.02 -21.65 -3.76
N SER A 89 -2.16 -22.42 -3.08
CA SER A 89 -2.30 -22.69 -1.65
C SER A 89 -2.04 -21.40 -0.85
N PRO A 90 -2.89 -21.04 0.15
CA PRO A 90 -2.67 -19.87 0.97
C PRO A 90 -1.30 -19.83 1.65
N SER A 91 -0.81 -20.97 2.13
CA SER A 91 0.51 -21.08 2.79
C SER A 91 1.65 -20.82 1.80
N GLU A 92 1.60 -21.39 0.60
CA GLU A 92 2.62 -21.20 -0.44
C GLU A 92 2.67 -19.74 -0.93
N ILE A 93 1.50 -19.10 -1.04
CA ILE A 93 1.41 -17.67 -1.37
C ILE A 93 2.07 -16.84 -0.28
N LEU A 94 1.76 -17.13 1.00
CA LEU A 94 2.38 -16.43 2.13
C LEU A 94 3.89 -16.61 2.16
N GLU A 95 4.39 -17.83 2.01
CA GLU A 95 5.82 -18.12 1.97
C GLU A 95 6.55 -17.32 0.87
N ARG A 96 5.89 -17.12 -0.28
CA ARG A 96 6.44 -16.32 -1.39
C ARG A 96 6.50 -14.82 -1.08
N VAL A 97 5.50 -14.25 -0.40
CA VAL A 97 5.39 -12.79 -0.18
C VAL A 97 6.08 -12.30 1.09
N LEU A 98 6.28 -13.18 2.07
CA LEU A 98 6.85 -12.82 3.36
C LEU A 98 8.26 -12.21 3.29
N PRO A 99 9.18 -12.69 2.44
CA PRO A 99 10.52 -12.10 2.33
C PRO A 99 10.51 -10.62 1.90
N GLU A 100 9.73 -10.27 0.87
CA GLU A 100 9.64 -8.87 0.40
C GLU A 100 8.84 -8.00 1.37
N SER A 101 7.80 -8.56 1.99
CA SER A 101 7.05 -7.89 3.06
C SER A 101 7.95 -7.54 4.24
N ALA A 102 8.83 -8.45 4.63
CA ALA A 102 9.80 -8.24 5.70
C ALA A 102 10.82 -7.15 5.36
N LYS A 103 11.37 -7.15 4.13
CA LYS A 103 12.28 -6.09 3.65
C LYS A 103 11.60 -4.72 3.65
N LEU A 104 10.35 -4.65 3.20
CA LEU A 104 9.58 -3.42 3.19
C LEU A 104 9.35 -2.90 4.62
N ALA A 105 8.83 -3.75 5.50
CA ALA A 105 8.58 -3.43 6.91
C ALA A 105 9.87 -3.09 7.69
N ALA A 106 11.02 -3.59 7.25
CA ALA A 106 12.34 -3.25 7.78
C ALA A 106 12.92 -1.93 7.23
N SER A 107 12.41 -1.44 6.10
CA SER A 107 12.99 -0.26 5.45
C SER A 107 12.73 1.02 6.25
N ARG A 108 13.78 1.82 6.41
CA ARG A 108 13.71 3.12 7.11
C ARG A 108 12.69 4.06 6.45
N GLU A 109 12.65 4.07 5.12
CA GLU A 109 11.76 4.92 4.34
C GLU A 109 10.29 4.55 4.56
N PHE A 110 9.94 3.26 4.50
CA PHE A 110 8.57 2.80 4.74
C PHE A 110 8.14 3.02 6.20
N ARG A 111 9.04 2.82 7.17
CA ARG A 111 8.76 3.15 8.58
C ARG A 111 8.48 4.64 8.76
N ALA A 112 9.32 5.50 8.20
CA ALA A 112 9.12 6.95 8.25
C ALA A 112 7.79 7.37 7.60
N LEU A 113 7.44 6.73 6.49
CA LEU A 113 6.16 6.92 5.81
C LEU A 113 4.97 6.55 6.70
N VAL A 114 4.97 5.33 7.26
CA VAL A 114 3.91 4.84 8.15
C VAL A 114 3.79 5.75 9.38
N SER A 115 4.90 6.08 10.06
CA SER A 115 4.89 7.02 11.19
C SER A 115 4.25 8.35 10.83
N ARG A 116 4.54 8.87 9.63
CA ARG A 116 4.03 10.17 9.20
C ARG A 116 2.54 10.14 8.89
N ILE A 117 2.04 9.07 8.27
CA ILE A 117 0.61 8.89 8.00
C ILE A 117 -0.15 8.78 9.32
N TYR A 118 0.26 7.88 10.21
CA TYR A 118 -0.42 7.64 11.48
C TYR A 118 -0.34 8.87 12.41
N GLY A 119 0.80 9.54 12.48
CA GLY A 119 0.95 10.79 13.23
C GLY A 119 0.11 11.95 12.70
N SER A 120 -0.28 11.90 11.42
CA SER A 120 -1.13 12.91 10.76
C SER A 120 -2.62 12.57 10.82
N ALA A 121 -3.01 11.39 11.30
CA ALA A 121 -4.37 10.87 11.19
C ALA A 121 -5.44 11.80 11.80
N VAL A 122 -5.12 12.41 12.95
CA VAL A 122 -6.06 13.29 13.68
C VAL A 122 -6.09 14.70 13.09
N SER A 123 -4.95 15.23 12.65
CA SER A 123 -4.86 16.60 12.10
C SER A 123 -5.25 16.67 10.62
N HIS A 124 -5.16 15.56 9.90
CA HIS A 124 -5.45 15.46 8.47
C HIS A 124 -6.31 14.21 8.16
N PRO A 125 -7.58 14.18 8.61
CA PRO A 125 -8.45 13.01 8.43
C PRO A 125 -8.69 12.68 6.95
N ASP A 126 -8.74 13.68 6.07
CA ASP A 126 -8.92 13.48 4.63
C ASP A 126 -7.74 12.75 3.98
N LEU A 127 -6.52 12.95 4.48
CA LEU A 127 -5.36 12.18 4.03
C LEU A 127 -5.54 10.71 4.41
N LEU A 128 -5.95 10.42 5.63
CA LEU A 128 -6.14 9.05 6.08
C LEU A 128 -7.27 8.37 5.29
N ALA A 129 -8.37 9.07 5.03
CA ALA A 129 -9.47 8.57 4.21
C ALA A 129 -9.02 8.26 2.77
N ALA A 130 -8.22 9.14 2.17
CA ALA A 130 -7.66 8.92 0.84
C ALA A 130 -6.64 7.77 0.84
N TYR A 131 -5.77 7.70 1.83
CA TYR A 131 -4.81 6.60 2.01
C TYR A 131 -5.54 5.26 2.22
N TRP A 132 -6.61 5.24 3.02
CA TRP A 132 -7.43 4.05 3.19
C TRP A 132 -7.98 3.56 1.85
N ARG A 133 -8.60 4.45 1.07
CA ARG A 133 -9.22 4.11 -0.21
C ARG A 133 -8.22 3.64 -1.26
N HIS A 134 -7.08 4.32 -1.39
CA HIS A 134 -6.12 4.06 -2.48
C HIS A 134 -5.05 3.03 -2.14
N TYR A 135 -4.74 2.83 -0.86
CA TYR A 135 -3.65 1.95 -0.44
C TYR A 135 -4.10 0.77 0.43
N LEU A 136 -4.88 1.01 1.49
CA LEU A 136 -5.23 -0.03 2.47
C LEU A 136 -6.35 -0.94 1.98
N LEU A 137 -7.43 -0.37 1.43
CA LEU A 137 -8.61 -1.13 1.03
C LEU A 137 -8.31 -2.18 -0.05
N PRO A 138 -7.55 -1.89 -1.13
CA PRO A 138 -7.20 -2.92 -2.12
C PRO A 138 -6.42 -4.09 -1.49
N ARG A 139 -5.46 -3.79 -0.61
CA ARG A 139 -4.67 -4.82 0.11
C ARG A 139 -5.52 -5.60 1.09
N ARG A 140 -6.45 -4.94 1.77
CA ARG A 140 -7.42 -5.56 2.68
C ARG A 140 -8.28 -6.56 1.94
N GLU A 141 -8.86 -6.18 0.79
CA GLU A 141 -9.69 -7.08 -0.02
C GLU A 141 -8.88 -8.28 -0.54
N ALA A 142 -7.65 -8.07 -1.00
CA ALA A 142 -6.79 -9.15 -1.45
C ALA A 142 -6.40 -10.10 -0.30
N THR A 143 -6.09 -9.57 0.89
CA THR A 143 -5.82 -10.37 2.09
C THR A 143 -7.07 -11.14 2.50
N LYS A 144 -8.24 -10.51 2.46
CA LYS A 144 -9.52 -11.15 2.78
C LYS A 144 -9.83 -12.30 1.82
N ALA A 145 -9.54 -12.14 0.52
CA ALA A 145 -9.68 -13.22 -0.45
C ALA A 145 -8.75 -14.41 -0.12
N LEU A 146 -7.49 -14.15 0.23
CA LEU A 146 -6.55 -15.18 0.66
C LEU A 146 -7.03 -15.91 1.93
N LEU A 147 -7.53 -15.17 2.93
CA LEU A 147 -8.03 -15.75 4.17
C LEU A 147 -9.32 -16.56 3.96
N ARG A 148 -10.20 -16.16 3.03
CA ARG A 148 -11.37 -16.97 2.65
C ARG A 148 -10.95 -18.31 2.05
N ARG A 149 -9.93 -18.34 1.20
CA ARG A 149 -9.37 -19.59 0.66
C ARG A 149 -8.83 -20.48 1.79
N ALA A 150 -8.15 -19.87 2.76
CA ALA A 150 -7.68 -20.58 3.96
C ALA A 150 -8.83 -21.08 4.86
N GLN A 151 -10.03 -20.49 4.81
CA GLN A 151 -11.21 -21.06 5.46
C GLN A 151 -11.78 -22.24 4.66
N GLU A 152 -11.82 -22.13 3.33
CA GLU A 152 -12.35 -23.17 2.44
C GLU A 152 -11.52 -24.46 2.48
N ASP A 153 -10.20 -24.36 2.65
CA ASP A 153 -9.30 -25.52 2.79
C ASP A 153 -9.14 -26.02 4.24
N GLY A 154 -9.77 -25.34 5.20
CA GLY A 154 -9.78 -25.71 6.63
C GLY A 154 -8.55 -25.26 7.43
N THR A 155 -7.64 -24.48 6.84
CA THR A 155 -6.48 -23.90 7.53
C THR A 155 -6.89 -22.89 8.62
N ILE A 156 -7.95 -22.12 8.38
CA ILE A 156 -8.57 -21.19 9.32
C ILE A 156 -9.97 -21.70 9.68
N ALA A 157 -10.38 -21.48 10.94
CA ALA A 157 -11.72 -21.80 11.39
C ALA A 157 -12.81 -21.13 10.52
N ALA A 158 -13.85 -21.89 10.18
CA ALA A 158 -14.93 -21.43 9.29
C ALA A 158 -15.75 -20.25 9.86
N ASP A 159 -15.74 -20.06 11.19
CA ASP A 159 -16.42 -18.98 11.90
C ASP A 159 -15.47 -17.83 12.31
N ALA A 160 -14.20 -17.87 11.90
CA ALA A 160 -13.25 -16.80 12.17
C ALA A 160 -13.71 -15.48 11.52
N ASP A 161 -13.70 -14.40 12.31
CA ASP A 161 -13.92 -13.05 11.79
C ASP A 161 -12.66 -12.59 11.04
N LEU A 162 -12.73 -12.62 9.71
CA LEU A 162 -11.62 -12.25 8.84
C LEU A 162 -11.25 -10.77 8.94
N ASP A 163 -12.21 -9.89 9.22
CA ASP A 163 -11.93 -8.46 9.33
C ASP A 163 -11.10 -8.18 10.59
N VAL A 164 -11.47 -8.81 11.70
CA VAL A 164 -10.70 -8.75 12.95
C VAL A 164 -9.32 -9.38 12.78
N LEU A 165 -9.24 -10.52 12.09
CA LEU A 165 -7.97 -11.19 11.85
C LEU A 165 -6.99 -10.30 11.04
N ILE A 166 -7.48 -9.61 10.00
CA ILE A 166 -6.67 -8.66 9.24
C ILE A 166 -6.20 -7.52 10.14
N ASP A 167 -7.07 -6.97 10.98
CA ASP A 167 -6.73 -5.87 11.88
C ASP A 167 -5.68 -6.29 12.92
N MET A 168 -5.78 -7.51 13.45
CA MET A 168 -4.79 -8.09 14.35
C MET A 168 -3.42 -8.23 13.68
N LEU A 169 -3.37 -8.79 12.46
CA LEU A 169 -2.12 -8.95 11.71
C LEU A 169 -1.50 -7.59 11.35
N ALA A 170 -2.28 -6.67 10.78
CA ALA A 170 -1.82 -5.33 10.41
C ALA A 170 -1.37 -4.50 11.62
N GLY A 171 -2.11 -4.60 12.73
CA GLY A 171 -1.78 -3.96 13.99
C GLY A 171 -0.50 -4.51 14.60
N ALA A 172 -0.32 -5.83 14.63
CA ALA A 172 0.89 -6.47 15.13
C ALA A 172 2.15 -6.07 14.32
N VAL A 173 2.04 -5.98 13.00
CA VAL A 173 3.15 -5.51 12.14
C VAL A 173 3.45 -4.03 12.40
N THR A 174 2.42 -3.18 12.42
CA THR A 174 2.57 -1.75 12.68
C THR A 174 3.19 -1.48 14.06
N TYR A 175 2.69 -2.16 15.09
CA TYR A 175 3.22 -2.09 16.45
C TYR A 175 4.70 -2.48 16.48
N ARG A 176 5.08 -3.61 15.87
CA ARG A 176 6.47 -4.08 15.84
C ARG A 176 7.40 -3.16 15.05
N MET A 177 6.91 -2.58 13.95
CA MET A 177 7.68 -1.65 13.11
C MET A 177 8.00 -0.32 13.81
N LEU A 178 7.12 0.15 14.68
CA LEU A 178 7.22 1.47 15.32
C LEU A 178 7.82 1.42 16.74
N GLN A 179 8.24 0.24 17.20
CA GLN A 179 8.99 0.09 18.45
C GLN A 179 10.40 0.71 18.37
N PRO A 180 11.01 1.07 19.51
CA PRO A 180 12.44 1.31 19.60
C PRO A 180 13.23 0.10 19.09
N ASP A 181 14.40 0.35 18.48
CA ASP A 181 15.27 -0.67 17.87
C ASP A 181 14.49 -1.70 17.02
N PRO A 182 13.76 -1.21 15.99
CA PRO A 182 12.86 -2.06 15.22
C PRO A 182 13.65 -3.08 14.38
N PRO A 183 13.12 -4.30 14.18
CA PRO A 183 13.88 -5.43 13.69
C PRO A 183 14.47 -5.21 12.30
N ASP A 184 15.61 -5.83 12.00
CA ASP A 184 16.11 -5.86 10.62
C ASP A 184 15.21 -6.74 9.70
N ALA A 185 15.58 -6.89 8.42
CA ALA A 185 14.78 -7.67 7.48
C ALA A 185 14.71 -9.17 7.83
N VAL A 186 15.77 -9.74 8.42
CA VAL A 186 15.82 -11.15 8.82
C VAL A 186 14.96 -11.37 10.06
N GLU A 187 15.10 -10.51 11.05
CA GLU A 187 14.30 -10.52 12.27
C GLU A 187 12.81 -10.28 11.97
N MET A 188 12.51 -9.32 11.08
CA MET A 188 11.14 -9.04 10.67
C MET A 188 10.52 -10.23 9.94
N ARG A 189 11.28 -10.91 9.08
CA ARG A 189 10.80 -12.13 8.41
C ARG A 189 10.41 -13.20 9.42
N ARG A 190 11.28 -13.50 10.39
CA ARG A 190 10.99 -14.48 11.46
C ARG A 190 9.76 -14.08 12.27
N TYR A 191 9.61 -12.79 12.55
CA TYR A 191 8.43 -12.25 13.23
C TYR A 191 7.15 -12.48 12.42
N LEU A 192 7.15 -12.15 11.14
CA LEU A 192 5.99 -12.36 10.26
C LEU A 192 5.64 -13.85 10.12
N GLU A 193 6.63 -14.72 9.93
CA GLU A 193 6.42 -16.18 9.87
C GLU A 193 5.79 -16.70 11.17
N THR A 194 6.26 -16.21 12.33
CA THR A 194 5.70 -16.58 13.63
C THR A 194 4.28 -16.06 13.79
N LEU A 195 4.03 -14.81 13.40
CA LEU A 195 2.71 -14.19 13.45
C LEU A 195 1.68 -14.98 12.63
N HIS A 196 2.03 -15.40 11.40
CA HIS A 196 1.12 -16.20 10.57
C HIS A 196 0.93 -17.62 11.12
N ARG A 197 1.96 -18.23 11.73
CA ARG A 197 1.82 -19.51 12.46
C ARG A 197 0.87 -19.42 13.66
N GLN A 198 0.83 -18.29 14.37
CA GLN A 198 -0.09 -18.11 15.51
C GLN A 198 -1.57 -18.13 15.08
N VAL A 199 -1.86 -17.81 13.82
CA VAL A 199 -3.23 -17.77 13.28
C VAL A 199 -3.52 -18.94 12.33
N GLY A 200 -2.66 -19.98 12.34
CA GLY A 200 -2.83 -21.20 11.55
C GLY A 200 -2.43 -21.10 10.07
N LEU A 201 -2.08 -19.91 9.57
CA LEU A 201 -1.82 -19.65 8.15
C LEU A 201 -0.53 -20.25 7.59
N LEU A 202 0.41 -20.59 8.47
CA LEU A 202 1.62 -21.31 8.12
C LEU A 202 1.71 -22.58 8.95
N PRO A 203 2.24 -23.68 8.39
CA PRO A 203 2.43 -24.91 9.14
C PRO A 203 3.39 -24.68 10.31
N GLN A 204 3.17 -25.40 11.41
CA GLN A 204 4.16 -25.43 12.49
C GLN A 204 5.43 -26.10 11.97
N PRO A 205 6.62 -25.61 12.36
CA PRO A 205 7.85 -26.32 12.07
C PRO A 205 7.75 -27.75 12.65
N PRO A 206 8.31 -28.77 11.97
CA PRO A 206 8.33 -30.12 12.53
C PRO A 206 8.92 -30.04 13.94
N GLU A 207 8.23 -30.65 14.91
CA GLU A 207 8.74 -30.76 16.27
C GLU A 207 10.17 -31.29 16.17
N ALA A 208 11.13 -30.54 16.72
CA ALA A 208 12.49 -31.02 16.80
C ALA A 208 12.43 -32.32 17.59
N THR A 209 12.57 -33.45 16.89
CA THR A 209 12.54 -34.77 17.50
C THR A 209 13.64 -34.76 18.54
N GLY A 210 13.25 -34.68 19.81
CA GLY A 210 14.18 -34.54 20.92
C GLY A 210 15.20 -35.67 20.89
N ARG A 211 16.47 -35.30 20.99
CA ARG A 211 17.54 -36.16 21.50
C ARG A 211 18.18 -35.46 22.68
#